data_AF-A0A965LI53-F1
#
_entry.id   AF-A0A965LI53-F1
#
_cell.length_a   1.000
_cell.length_b   1.000
_cell.length_c   1.000
_cell.angle_alpha   90.00
_cell.angle_beta   90.00
_cell.angle_gamma   90.00
#
_symmetry.space_group_name_H-M   'P 1'
#
loop_
_entity.id
_entity.type
_entity.pdbx_description
1 polymer ?
#
loop_
_entity_poly.entity_id
_entity_poly.type
_entity_poly.pdbx_seq_one_letter_code
_entity_poly.pdbx_strand_id
1 'polypeptide(L)'
;MTLREFSKLTLPAKGFVRAQLIARREQTARNGKPFLRVELADETERLGLNLFSGSGAYDYFQSADVGECLELTGVFGPSDYGPNVEGPSARALKPAEVEAFFAGGEERRAQIEGHWDFCLQQAREMQDPRLRWICVRALEKFPEKWKRAAAARKNHHARRGGLLDHTAQMLKVAKVLAPLYP
;
A
#
# COMPACT_ATOMS: atom_id res chain seq x y z
N MET A 1 11.26 -8.02 -3.15
CA MET A 1 10.37 -7.65 -4.28
C MET A 1 9.08 -7.07 -3.72
N THR A 2 8.33 -6.33 -4.53
CA THR A 2 6.98 -5.84 -4.23
C THR A 2 5.93 -6.92 -4.52
N LEU A 3 4.71 -6.76 -4.00
CA LEU A 3 3.60 -7.67 -4.28
C LEU A 3 3.19 -7.63 -5.76
N ARG A 4 3.32 -6.48 -6.44
CA ARG A 4 3.10 -6.38 -7.89
C ARG A 4 4.15 -7.14 -8.70
N GLU A 5 5.41 -7.12 -8.28
CA GLU A 5 6.46 -7.92 -8.93
C GLU A 5 6.18 -9.41 -8.73
N PHE A 6 5.79 -9.81 -7.52
CA PHE A 6 5.38 -11.18 -7.22
C PHE A 6 4.18 -11.62 -8.07
N SER A 7 3.12 -10.81 -8.17
CA SER A 7 1.92 -11.16 -8.95
C SER A 7 2.20 -11.37 -10.44
N LYS A 8 3.31 -10.83 -10.93
CA LYS A 8 3.77 -10.94 -12.33
C LYS A 8 4.83 -12.00 -12.57
N LEU A 9 5.26 -12.75 -11.56
CA LEU A 9 6.24 -13.82 -11.74
C LEU A 9 5.66 -14.93 -12.62
N THR A 10 6.41 -15.30 -13.66
CA THR A 10 6.12 -16.45 -14.53
C THR A 10 6.95 -17.68 -14.18
N LEU A 11 8.06 -17.49 -13.45
CA LEU A 11 8.96 -18.53 -12.97
C LEU A 11 9.19 -18.38 -11.46
N PRO A 12 9.44 -19.49 -10.74
CA PRO A 12 9.77 -19.42 -9.32
C PRO A 12 11.02 -18.58 -9.05
N ALA A 13 10.96 -17.72 -8.03
CA ALA A 13 12.05 -16.87 -7.60
C ALA A 13 12.19 -16.88 -6.07
N LYS A 14 13.38 -17.21 -5.57
CA LYS A 14 13.69 -17.10 -4.15
C LYS A 14 13.80 -15.64 -3.77
N GLY A 15 13.18 -15.25 -2.66
CA GLY A 15 13.28 -13.88 -2.18
C GLY A 15 12.47 -13.62 -0.93
N PHE A 16 12.06 -12.37 -0.79
CA PHE A 16 11.14 -11.92 0.24
C PHE A 16 10.27 -10.78 -0.26
N VAL A 17 9.11 -10.64 0.39
CA VAL A 17 8.20 -9.50 0.26
C VAL A 17 7.94 -8.92 1.65
N ARG A 18 7.77 -7.61 1.73
CA ARG A 18 7.29 -6.93 2.94
C ARG A 18 5.88 -6.45 2.69
N ALA A 19 4.98 -6.74 3.61
CA ALA A 19 3.57 -6.43 3.44
C ALA A 19 2.90 -6.20 4.79
N GLN A 20 1.70 -5.64 4.75
CA GLN A 20 0.78 -5.57 5.87
C GLN A 20 -0.28 -6.67 5.72
N LEU A 21 -0.58 -7.37 6.82
CA LEU A 21 -1.69 -8.32 6.87
C LEU A 21 -3.03 -7.55 6.88
N ILE A 22 -3.85 -7.72 5.85
CA ILE A 22 -5.14 -7.05 5.70
C ILE A 22 -6.30 -7.90 6.19
N ALA A 23 -6.25 -9.20 5.93
CA ALA A 23 -7.27 -10.14 6.34
C ALA A 23 -6.71 -11.55 6.47
N ARG A 24 -7.32 -12.35 7.33
CA ARG A 24 -7.06 -13.78 7.49
C ARG A 24 -8.40 -14.51 7.58
N ARG A 25 -8.51 -15.63 6.87
CA ARG A 25 -9.64 -16.56 6.97
C ARG A 25 -9.12 -17.98 7.03
N GLU A 26 -9.58 -18.74 8.00
CA GLU A 26 -9.32 -20.17 8.06
C GLU A 26 -10.29 -20.93 7.17
N GLN A 27 -9.77 -21.88 6.40
CA GLN A 27 -10.52 -22.70 5.47
C GLN A 27 -9.99 -24.13 5.50
N THR A 28 -10.80 -25.08 5.00
CA THR A 28 -10.41 -26.49 4.90
C THR A 28 -10.31 -26.87 3.44
N ALA A 29 -9.19 -27.46 3.03
CA ALA A 29 -9.00 -27.95 1.68
C ALA A 29 -9.80 -29.23 1.43
N ARG A 30 -9.96 -29.62 0.16
CA ARG A 30 -10.72 -30.83 -0.23
C ARG A 30 -10.20 -32.12 0.42
N ASN A 31 -8.91 -32.16 0.77
CA ASN A 31 -8.27 -33.28 1.44
C ASN A 31 -8.40 -33.23 2.99
N GLY A 32 -9.22 -32.33 3.52
CA GLY A 32 -9.45 -32.17 4.96
C GLY A 32 -8.40 -31.36 5.71
N LYS A 33 -7.28 -30.96 5.07
CA LYS A 33 -6.23 -30.18 5.74
C LYS A 33 -6.63 -28.70 5.88
N PRO A 34 -6.43 -28.07 7.05
CA PRO A 34 -6.68 -26.64 7.22
C PRO A 34 -5.63 -25.81 6.46
N PHE A 35 -6.05 -24.65 5.99
CA PHE A 35 -5.20 -23.63 5.40
C PHE A 35 -5.73 -22.24 5.76
N LEU A 36 -4.84 -21.26 5.83
CA LEU A 36 -5.18 -19.85 5.99
C LEU A 36 -5.18 -19.19 4.62
N ARG A 37 -6.29 -18.55 4.26
CA ARG A 37 -6.32 -17.56 3.19
C ARG A 37 -6.02 -16.20 3.77
N VAL A 38 -4.86 -15.65 3.46
CA VAL A 38 -4.42 -14.33 3.91
C VAL A 38 -4.48 -13.32 2.77
N GLU A 39 -4.80 -12.08 3.09
CA GLU A 39 -4.69 -10.94 2.17
C GLU A 39 -3.56 -10.05 2.67
N LEU A 40 -2.58 -9.82 1.81
CA LEU A 40 -1.41 -8.99 2.06
C LEU A 40 -1.49 -7.73 1.21
N ALA A 41 -1.00 -6.61 1.73
CA ALA A 41 -0.90 -5.36 0.98
C ALA A 41 0.45 -4.69 1.14
N ASP A 42 0.94 -4.09 0.06
CA ASP A 42 2.06 -3.15 0.07
C ASP A 42 1.68 -1.86 -0.66
N GLU A 43 2.67 -1.01 -0.97
CA GLU A 43 2.40 0.24 -1.67
C GLU A 43 1.94 0.09 -3.13
N THR A 44 2.11 -1.12 -3.69
CA THR A 44 1.90 -1.44 -5.11
C THR A 44 0.59 -2.18 -5.37
N GLU A 45 0.20 -3.11 -4.49
CA GLU A 45 -0.97 -3.97 -4.71
C GLU A 45 -1.48 -4.66 -3.43
N ARG A 46 -2.65 -5.30 -3.56
CA ARG A 46 -3.16 -6.27 -2.58
C ARG A 46 -3.18 -7.66 -3.22
N LEU A 47 -2.71 -8.66 -2.50
CA LEU A 47 -2.52 -10.01 -3.00
C LEU A 47 -2.99 -11.04 -1.99
N GLY A 48 -3.78 -12.01 -2.45
CA GLY A 48 -4.25 -13.13 -1.64
C GLY A 48 -3.30 -14.33 -1.74
N LEU A 49 -3.02 -14.99 -0.62
CA LEU A 49 -2.21 -16.21 -0.54
C LEU A 49 -2.91 -17.29 0.28
N ASN A 50 -2.71 -18.54 -0.12
CA ASN A 50 -3.09 -19.71 0.67
C ASN A 50 -1.84 -20.24 1.39
N LEU A 51 -1.91 -20.32 2.71
CA LEU A 51 -0.86 -20.87 3.56
C LEU A 51 -1.37 -22.17 4.17
N PHE A 52 -0.75 -23.29 3.85
CA PHE A 52 -1.17 -24.59 4.35
C PHE A 52 -0.55 -24.90 5.71
N SER A 53 -1.29 -25.64 6.54
CA SER A 53 -0.85 -26.10 7.85
C SER A 53 0.48 -26.86 7.78
N GLY A 54 1.35 -26.67 8.79
CA GLY A 54 2.66 -27.33 8.87
C GLY A 54 3.80 -26.53 8.24
N SER A 55 3.56 -25.29 7.83
CA SER A 55 4.61 -24.33 7.44
C SER A 55 4.84 -23.31 8.55
N GLY A 56 6.08 -22.82 8.72
CA GLY A 56 6.38 -21.80 9.73
C GLY A 56 5.59 -20.49 9.51
N ALA A 57 5.27 -20.15 8.26
CA ALA A 57 4.37 -19.04 7.97
C ALA A 57 2.93 -19.30 8.46
N TYR A 58 2.38 -20.50 8.35
CA TYR A 58 1.03 -20.80 8.85
C TYR A 58 0.90 -20.47 10.33
N ASP A 59 1.85 -20.92 11.16
CA ASP A 59 1.82 -20.72 12.60
C ASP A 59 1.95 -19.22 12.96
N TYR A 60 2.84 -18.51 12.27
CA TYR A 60 2.97 -17.06 12.40
C TYR A 60 1.66 -16.35 12.04
N PHE A 61 1.11 -16.64 10.85
CA PHE A 61 -0.11 -16.00 10.39
C PHE A 61 -1.34 -16.38 11.20
N GLN A 62 -1.36 -17.51 11.92
CA GLN A 62 -2.46 -17.87 12.82
C GLN A 62 -2.54 -16.93 14.03
N SER A 63 -1.40 -16.42 14.50
CA SER A 63 -1.29 -15.57 15.69
C SER A 63 -1.10 -14.08 15.39
N ALA A 64 -0.64 -13.71 14.18
CA ALA A 64 -0.42 -12.33 13.77
C ALA A 64 -1.71 -11.49 13.81
N ASP A 65 -1.57 -10.20 14.12
CA ASP A 65 -2.71 -9.28 14.15
C ASP A 65 -3.01 -8.70 12.76
N VAL A 66 -4.29 -8.48 12.46
CA VAL A 66 -4.67 -7.72 11.25
C VAL A 66 -4.15 -6.29 11.39
N GLY A 67 -3.40 -5.84 10.39
CA GLY A 67 -2.68 -4.56 10.39
C GLY A 67 -1.19 -4.70 10.70
N GLU A 68 -0.72 -5.88 11.11
CA GLU A 68 0.70 -6.12 11.36
C GLU A 68 1.51 -6.10 10.06
N CYS A 69 2.67 -5.44 10.11
CA CYS A 69 3.64 -5.45 9.02
C CYS A 69 4.64 -6.57 9.22
N LEU A 70 4.84 -7.36 8.17
CA LEU A 70 5.62 -8.59 8.19
C LEU A 70 6.56 -8.68 6.98
N GLU A 71 7.57 -9.54 7.12
CA GLU A 71 8.39 -10.03 6.01
C GLU A 71 8.03 -11.50 5.77
N LEU A 72 7.61 -11.82 4.54
CA LEU A 72 7.38 -13.18 4.08
C LEU A 72 8.55 -13.58 3.19
N THR A 73 9.15 -14.72 3.46
CA THR A 73 10.29 -15.29 2.75
C THR A 73 9.92 -16.66 2.18
N GLY A 74 10.56 -17.04 1.08
CA GLY A 74 10.34 -18.33 0.44
C GLY A 74 10.71 -18.31 -1.04
N VAL A 75 10.20 -19.30 -1.78
CA VAL A 75 10.28 -19.34 -3.24
C VAL A 75 8.91 -18.94 -3.78
N PHE A 76 8.84 -17.73 -4.34
CA PHE A 76 7.63 -17.11 -4.86
C PHE A 76 7.40 -17.55 -6.30
N GLY A 77 6.18 -17.91 -6.66
CA GLY A 77 5.87 -18.27 -8.04
C GLY A 77 4.37 -18.41 -8.31
N PRO A 78 3.99 -18.61 -9.58
CA PRO A 78 2.62 -18.92 -9.93
C PRO A 78 2.26 -20.37 -9.55
N SER A 79 0.98 -20.63 -9.34
CA SER A 79 0.40 -21.98 -9.22
C SER A 79 -0.96 -22.02 -9.92
N ASP A 80 -1.54 -23.22 -10.08
CA ASP A 80 -2.88 -23.41 -10.64
C ASP A 80 -3.98 -22.64 -9.88
N TYR A 81 -3.71 -22.23 -8.64
CA TYR A 81 -4.64 -21.51 -7.77
C TYR A 81 -4.24 -20.05 -7.53
N GLY A 82 -3.34 -19.51 -8.37
CA GLY A 82 -2.81 -18.15 -8.25
C GLY A 82 -1.42 -18.10 -7.59
N PRO A 83 -1.02 -16.93 -7.06
CA PRO A 83 0.29 -16.75 -6.43
C PRO A 83 0.52 -17.74 -5.28
N ASN A 84 1.70 -18.34 -5.23
CA ASN A 84 2.10 -19.32 -4.22
C ASN A 84 3.51 -19.03 -3.70
N VAL A 85 3.79 -19.49 -2.48
CA VAL A 85 5.11 -19.39 -1.85
C VAL A 85 5.49 -20.75 -1.31
N GLU A 86 6.54 -21.36 -1.86
CA GLU A 86 7.10 -22.62 -1.36
C GLU A 86 8.08 -22.36 -0.21
N GLY A 87 8.06 -23.24 0.79
CA GLY A 87 8.81 -23.10 2.03
C GLY A 87 8.57 -21.76 2.75
N PRO A 88 7.31 -21.30 2.92
CA PRO A 88 7.06 -19.96 3.41
C PRO A 88 7.44 -19.85 4.89
N SER A 89 8.20 -18.80 5.21
CA SER A 89 8.52 -18.39 6.58
C SER A 89 8.27 -16.90 6.74
N ALA A 90 7.66 -16.53 7.86
CA ALA A 90 7.22 -15.17 8.11
C ALA A 90 7.70 -14.68 9.48
N ARG A 91 7.93 -13.37 9.57
CA ARG A 91 8.26 -12.69 10.83
C ARG A 91 7.66 -11.29 10.84
N ALA A 92 7.45 -10.76 12.05
CA ALA A 92 7.13 -9.36 12.25
C ALA A 92 8.28 -8.47 11.77
N LEU A 93 7.95 -7.32 11.20
CA LEU A 93 8.91 -6.26 10.95
C LEU A 93 9.30 -5.57 12.26
N LYS A 94 10.57 -5.21 12.39
CA LYS A 94 11.05 -4.37 13.49
C LYS A 94 10.51 -2.94 13.31
N PRO A 95 10.39 -2.13 14.39
CA PRO A 95 9.84 -0.78 14.30
C PRO A 95 10.47 0.11 13.21
N ALA A 96 11.79 0.07 13.03
CA ALA A 96 12.47 0.80 11.97
C ALA A 96 12.14 0.28 10.55
N GLU A 97 11.91 -1.03 10.41
CA GLU A 97 11.49 -1.63 9.13
C GLU A 97 10.04 -1.26 8.80
N VAL A 98 9.17 -1.14 9.81
CA VAL A 98 7.79 -0.66 9.66
C VAL A 98 7.75 0.78 9.17
N GLU A 99 8.54 1.67 9.80
CA GLU A 99 8.64 3.06 9.36
C GLU A 99 9.18 3.17 7.93
N ALA A 100 10.22 2.40 7.60
CA ALA A 100 10.76 2.34 6.23
C ALA A 100 9.73 1.80 5.23
N PHE A 101 8.98 0.76 5.60
CA PHE A 101 7.92 0.19 4.78
C PHE A 101 6.84 1.22 4.45
N PHE A 102 6.35 1.96 5.45
CA PHE A 102 5.35 2.99 5.21
C PHE A 102 5.90 4.20 4.47
N ALA A 103 7.16 4.60 4.74
CA ALA A 103 7.81 5.71 4.03
C ALA A 103 7.92 5.47 2.51
N GLY A 104 7.86 4.21 2.06
CA GLY A 104 7.96 3.81 0.66
C GLY A 104 9.37 3.98 0.09
N GLY A 105 9.52 3.55 -1.17
CA GLY A 105 10.76 3.72 -1.94
C GLY A 105 11.07 5.18 -2.31
N GLU A 106 12.25 5.41 -2.88
CA GLU A 106 12.70 6.75 -3.31
C GLU A 106 11.75 7.39 -4.32
N GLU A 107 11.30 6.63 -5.32
CA GLU A 107 10.31 7.07 -6.31
C GLU A 107 9.03 7.56 -5.63
N ARG A 108 8.56 6.84 -4.60
CA ARG A 108 7.35 7.22 -3.88
C ARG A 108 7.54 8.51 -3.09
N ARG A 109 8.67 8.67 -2.41
CA ARG A 109 8.99 9.91 -1.68
C ARG A 109 9.05 11.09 -2.64
N ALA A 110 9.74 10.94 -3.77
CA ALA A 110 9.83 11.97 -4.79
C ALA A 110 8.45 12.33 -5.37
N GLN A 111 7.58 11.35 -5.61
CA GLN A 111 6.19 11.59 -6.04
C GLN A 111 5.39 12.39 -5.01
N ILE A 112 5.51 12.06 -3.72
CA ILE A 112 4.80 12.76 -2.63
C ILE A 112 5.28 14.21 -2.52
N GLU A 113 6.58 14.47 -2.63
CA GLU A 113 7.12 15.83 -2.67
C GLU A 113 6.63 16.59 -3.92
N GLY A 114 6.67 15.96 -5.10
CA GLY A 114 6.16 16.58 -6.32
C GLY A 114 4.65 16.90 -6.25
N HIS A 115 3.84 16.04 -5.64
CA HIS A 115 2.42 16.32 -5.41
C HIS A 115 2.21 17.43 -4.37
N TRP A 116 3.06 17.50 -3.34
CA TRP A 116 3.03 18.58 -2.36
C TRP A 116 3.30 19.92 -3.02
N ASP A 117 4.40 20.04 -3.74
CA ASP A 117 4.81 21.27 -4.43
C ASP A 117 3.75 21.69 -5.45
N PHE A 118 3.22 20.74 -6.22
CA PHE A 118 2.13 20.99 -7.16
C PHE A 118 0.90 21.56 -6.45
N CYS A 119 0.40 20.90 -5.38
CA CYS A 119 -0.80 21.35 -4.67
C CYS A 119 -0.60 22.74 -4.05
N LEU A 120 0.56 23.00 -3.45
CA LEU A 120 0.88 24.28 -2.83
C LEU A 120 0.99 25.39 -3.88
N GLN A 121 1.61 25.12 -5.02
CA GLN A 121 1.68 26.07 -6.13
C GLN A 121 0.27 26.39 -6.66
N GLN A 122 -0.59 25.39 -6.84
CA GLN A 122 -1.97 25.60 -7.27
C GLN A 122 -2.78 26.44 -6.28
N ALA A 123 -2.60 26.22 -4.98
CA ALA A 123 -3.23 27.05 -3.97
C ALA A 123 -2.76 28.52 -4.05
N ARG A 124 -1.46 28.76 -4.32
CA ARG A 124 -0.87 30.11 -4.43
C ARG A 124 -1.31 30.86 -5.69
N GLU A 125 -1.57 30.15 -6.79
CA GLU A 125 -2.03 30.70 -8.07
C GLU A 125 -3.53 31.07 -8.10
N MET A 126 -4.29 30.74 -7.05
CA MET A 126 -5.71 31.09 -6.96
C MET A 126 -5.92 32.61 -7.00
N GLN A 127 -6.78 33.07 -7.92
CA GLN A 127 -7.07 34.49 -8.13
C GLN A 127 -7.86 35.12 -6.99
N ASP A 128 -8.86 34.41 -6.44
CA ASP A 128 -9.60 34.89 -5.27
C ASP A 128 -8.67 34.85 -4.04
N PRO A 129 -8.37 36.01 -3.42
CA PRO A 129 -7.41 36.09 -2.33
C PRO A 129 -7.87 35.34 -1.07
N ARG A 130 -9.18 35.18 -0.84
CA ARG A 130 -9.75 34.47 0.31
C ARG A 130 -9.59 32.97 0.13
N LEU A 131 -9.90 32.45 -1.05
CA LEU A 131 -9.71 31.02 -1.37
C LEU A 131 -8.22 30.65 -1.30
N ARG A 132 -7.35 31.47 -1.91
CA ARG A 132 -5.90 31.32 -1.80
C ARG A 132 -5.45 31.23 -0.35
N TRP A 133 -5.88 32.18 0.49
CA TRP A 133 -5.48 32.20 1.90
C TRP A 133 -5.90 30.92 2.64
N ILE A 134 -7.16 30.48 2.48
CA ILE A 134 -7.66 29.26 3.14
C ILE A 134 -6.89 28.03 2.66
N CYS A 135 -6.71 27.86 1.34
CA CYS A 135 -6.06 26.69 0.77
C CYS A 135 -4.57 26.60 1.14
N VAL A 136 -3.82 27.71 1.04
CA VAL A 136 -2.42 27.75 1.46
C VAL A 136 -2.31 27.44 2.96
N ARG A 137 -3.16 28.06 3.79
CA ARG A 137 -3.13 27.83 5.24
C ARG A 137 -3.48 26.39 5.61
N ALA A 138 -4.42 25.76 4.90
CA ALA A 138 -4.81 24.37 5.13
C ALA A 138 -3.69 23.37 4.81
N LEU A 139 -2.92 23.63 3.75
CA LEU A 139 -1.74 22.84 3.39
C LEU A 139 -0.61 23.06 4.42
N GLU A 140 -0.15 24.29 4.57
CA GLU A 140 1.03 24.64 5.37
C GLU A 140 0.85 24.41 6.88
N LYS A 141 -0.39 24.35 7.39
CA LYS A 141 -0.63 24.03 8.80
C LYS A 141 -0.20 22.60 9.17
N PHE A 142 -0.27 21.65 8.23
CA PHE A 142 -0.01 20.24 8.50
C PHE A 142 0.74 19.50 7.39
N PRO A 143 1.93 19.97 6.96
CA PRO A 143 2.66 19.40 5.81
C PRO A 143 2.88 17.89 5.97
N GLU A 144 3.40 17.49 7.14
CA GLU A 144 3.66 16.08 7.45
C GLU A 144 2.40 15.23 7.61
N LYS A 145 1.22 15.83 7.85
CA LYS A 145 -0.03 15.05 7.85
C LYS A 145 -0.56 14.84 6.44
N TRP A 146 -0.45 15.84 5.57
CA TRP A 146 -0.80 15.71 4.15
C TRP A 146 0.02 14.62 3.46
N LYS A 147 1.34 14.62 3.68
CA LYS A 147 2.27 13.63 3.12
C LYS A 147 2.08 12.23 3.71
N ARG A 148 1.37 12.09 4.84
CA ARG A 148 1.16 10.80 5.51
C ARG A 148 -0.26 10.25 5.42
N ALA A 149 -1.27 11.09 5.30
CA ALA A 149 -2.66 10.66 5.32
C ALA A 149 -3.01 9.77 4.11
N ALA A 150 -3.78 8.71 4.37
CA ALA A 150 -4.46 7.96 3.32
C ALA A 150 -5.73 8.72 2.88
N ALA A 151 -6.12 8.60 1.61
CA ALA A 151 -7.38 9.20 1.14
C ALA A 151 -8.60 8.33 1.49
N ALA A 152 -8.38 7.02 1.65
CA ALA A 152 -9.44 6.04 1.84
C ALA A 152 -9.03 4.96 2.85
N ARG A 153 -10.03 4.22 3.36
CA ARG A 153 -9.80 3.05 4.22
C ARG A 153 -9.65 1.74 3.43
N LYS A 154 -10.40 1.60 2.32
CA LYS A 154 -10.46 0.34 1.54
C LYS A 154 -10.36 0.53 0.01
N ASN A 155 -10.46 1.76 -0.49
CA ASN A 155 -10.49 2.06 -1.93
C ASN A 155 -9.10 2.48 -2.45
N HIS A 156 -9.07 3.01 -3.68
CA HIS A 156 -7.88 3.65 -4.24
C HIS A 156 -7.29 4.68 -3.26
N HIS A 157 -5.96 4.70 -3.16
CA HIS A 157 -5.19 5.54 -2.23
C HIS A 157 -5.36 5.26 -0.72
N ALA A 158 -5.73 4.03 -0.33
CA ALA A 158 -5.68 3.56 1.06
C ALA A 158 -4.24 3.27 1.55
N ARG A 159 -3.33 4.24 1.40
CA ARG A 159 -1.90 4.14 1.72
C ARG A 159 -1.34 5.49 2.17
N ARG A 160 -0.18 5.51 2.85
CA ARG A 160 0.49 6.74 3.27
C ARG A 160 0.69 7.69 2.08
N GLY A 161 0.34 8.97 2.25
CA GLY A 161 0.40 9.99 1.19
C GLY A 161 -0.72 9.91 0.14
N GLY A 162 -1.64 8.96 0.29
CA GLY A 162 -2.75 8.78 -0.63
C GLY A 162 -3.70 9.98 -0.71
N LEU A 163 -3.90 10.71 0.39
CA LEU A 163 -4.70 11.94 0.39
C LEU A 163 -4.12 12.98 -0.58
N LEU A 164 -2.80 13.14 -0.57
CA LEU A 164 -2.10 14.09 -1.41
C LEU A 164 -2.10 13.65 -2.88
N ASP A 165 -1.91 12.34 -3.13
CA ASP A 165 -2.06 11.76 -4.49
C ASP A 165 -3.43 12.09 -5.07
N HIS A 166 -4.50 11.82 -4.31
CA HIS A 166 -5.87 12.06 -4.73
C HIS A 166 -6.13 13.56 -4.97
N THR A 167 -5.69 14.41 -4.04
CA THR A 167 -5.87 15.86 -4.15
C THR A 167 -5.16 16.43 -5.38
N ALA A 168 -3.92 16.03 -5.63
CA ALA A 168 -3.17 16.44 -6.81
C ALA A 168 -3.89 15.99 -8.10
N GLN A 169 -4.44 14.78 -8.14
CA GLN A 169 -5.22 14.31 -9.28
C GLN A 169 -6.50 15.12 -9.48
N MET A 170 -7.24 15.43 -8.41
CA MET A 170 -8.46 16.25 -8.50
C MET A 170 -8.16 17.68 -8.97
N LEU A 171 -7.06 18.27 -8.51
CA LEU A 171 -6.62 19.59 -8.99
C LEU A 171 -6.25 19.56 -10.48
N LYS A 172 -5.56 18.51 -10.96
CA LYS A 172 -5.27 18.34 -12.40
C LYS A 172 -6.55 18.28 -13.22
N VAL A 173 -7.55 17.52 -12.77
CA VAL A 173 -8.87 17.44 -13.43
C VAL A 173 -9.55 18.81 -13.43
N ALA A 174 -9.57 19.51 -12.28
CA ALA A 174 -10.17 20.83 -12.17
C ALA A 174 -9.54 21.86 -13.13
N LYS A 175 -8.20 21.85 -13.29
CA LYS A 175 -7.52 22.75 -14.25
C LYS A 175 -7.95 22.51 -15.70
N VAL A 176 -8.22 21.25 -16.07
CA VAL A 176 -8.66 20.90 -17.42
C VAL A 176 -10.12 21.30 -17.63
N LEU A 177 -10.97 21.17 -16.60
CA LEU A 177 -12.40 21.44 -16.71
C LEU A 177 -12.76 22.91 -16.51
N ALA A 178 -12.07 23.65 -15.65
CA ALA A 178 -12.44 25.03 -15.28
C ALA A 178 -12.59 25.98 -16.48
N PRO A 179 -11.73 25.96 -17.52
CA PRO A 179 -11.93 26.81 -18.70
C PRO A 179 -13.22 26.52 -19.49
N LEU A 180 -13.84 25.36 -19.29
CA LEU A 180 -15.11 24.98 -19.95
C LEU A 180 -16.34 25.49 -19.18
N TYR A 181 -16.17 25.95 -17.94
CA TYR A 181 -17.21 26.47 -17.07
C TYR A 181 -16.81 27.87 -16.57
N PRO A 182 -16.99 28.91 -17.40
CA PRO A 182 -16.59 30.28 -17.07
C PRO A 182 -17.37 30.88 -15.90
#